data_AF-Q3JBR4-F1
#
_entry.id   AF-Q3JBR4-F1
#
_cell.length_a   1.000
_cell.length_b   1.000
_cell.length_c   1.000
_cell.angle_alpha   90.00
_cell.angle_beta   90.00
_cell.angle_gamma   90.00
#
_symmetry.space_group_name_H-M   'P 1'
#
loop_
_entity.id
_entity.type
_entity.pdbx_description
1 polymer ?
#
loop_
_entity_poly.entity_id
_entity_poly.type
_entity_poly.pdbx_seq_one_letter_code
_entity_poly.pdbx_strand_id
1 'polypeptide(L)'
;MKIVIVHIPKAAGTSLKEAISAKVGIDNIHFDYDRPLARGDLSRNARCLASSITVKPREESIIFGHFLVGKYARFNGCYFRRRKKIFYVTFLREPLQRAISHFFFWKRTAVQGHRVWERFTQENWSLERFLLSREHTNFQAKFLWRFPLNQFDFIGLTEYFHDSVEMLGRVSPLLSGLPIKTENGNPKNSIGASYSIDSCLASEFMRRNELDYDLYNQGVKRFLIQKHKLLKAKG
;
A
#
# COMPACT_ATOMS: atom_id res chain seq x y z
N MET A 1 -4.86 10.63 19.12
CA MET A 1 -5.46 10.43 17.78
C MET A 1 -4.86 9.16 17.21
N LYS A 2 -5.66 8.25 16.62
CA LYS A 2 -5.12 6.99 16.06
C LYS A 2 -4.77 7.15 14.60
N ILE A 3 -3.73 6.48 14.14
CA ILE A 3 -3.30 6.47 12.74
C ILE A 3 -3.42 5.05 12.20
N VAL A 4 -4.09 4.89 11.05
CA VAL A 4 -4.18 3.62 10.33
C VAL A 4 -3.43 3.79 9.02
N ILE A 5 -2.30 3.10 8.90
CA ILE A 5 -1.44 3.12 7.72
C ILE A 5 -1.64 1.79 6.97
N VAL A 6 -2.41 1.86 5.90
CA VAL A 6 -2.63 0.72 5.01
C VAL A 6 -1.39 0.56 4.14
N HIS A 7 -0.53 -0.36 4.53
CA HIS A 7 0.69 -0.62 3.79
C HIS A 7 0.41 -1.61 2.66
N ILE A 8 0.50 -1.13 1.41
CA ILE A 8 0.41 -1.97 0.23
C ILE A 8 1.82 -2.51 -0.13
N PRO A 9 1.99 -3.83 -0.29
CA PRO A 9 3.27 -4.42 -0.67
C PRO A 9 3.90 -3.72 -1.89
N LYS A 10 5.17 -3.37 -1.73
CA LYS A 10 6.02 -2.70 -2.74
C LYS A 10 5.62 -1.26 -3.10
N ALA A 11 4.81 -0.62 -2.26
CA ALA A 11 4.57 0.83 -2.27
C ALA A 11 5.21 1.50 -1.04
N ALA A 12 6.54 1.64 -1.06
CA ALA A 12 7.35 2.35 -0.06
C ALA A 12 7.31 1.87 1.42
N GLY A 13 6.86 0.63 1.68
CA GLY A 13 6.60 0.17 3.04
C GLY A 13 7.77 -0.03 3.98
N THR A 14 8.87 -0.62 3.53
CA THR A 14 9.96 -1.03 4.43
C THR A 14 10.65 0.19 5.03
N SER A 15 11.07 1.14 4.19
CA SER A 15 11.69 2.38 4.63
C SER A 15 10.75 3.22 5.50
N LEU A 16 9.45 3.29 5.15
CA LEU A 16 8.47 3.99 5.96
C LEU A 16 8.26 3.32 7.32
N LYS A 17 8.15 1.98 7.35
CA LYS A 17 8.03 1.19 8.59
C LYS A 17 9.20 1.48 9.52
N GLU A 18 10.43 1.38 9.01
CA GLU A 18 11.65 1.60 9.79
C GLU A 18 11.71 3.01 10.36
N ALA A 19 11.41 4.02 9.55
CA ALA A 19 11.43 5.40 10.00
C ALA A 19 10.34 5.70 11.05
N ILE A 20 9.14 5.14 10.88
CA ILE A 20 8.07 5.27 11.88
C ILE A 20 8.46 4.55 13.17
N SER A 21 8.95 3.30 13.09
CA SER A 21 9.41 2.54 14.26
C SER A 21 10.51 3.25 15.02
N ALA A 22 11.48 3.83 14.32
CA ALA A 22 12.55 4.62 14.93
C ALA A 22 12.02 5.89 15.64
N LYS A 23 10.97 6.52 15.09
CA LYS A 23 10.42 7.77 15.63
C LYS A 23 9.49 7.56 16.82
N VAL A 24 8.55 6.64 16.73
CA VAL A 24 7.47 6.49 17.74
C VAL A 24 7.71 5.34 18.73
N GLY A 25 8.71 4.50 18.50
CA GLY A 25 8.95 3.29 19.28
C GLY A 25 8.04 2.14 18.84
N ILE A 26 8.57 0.92 18.85
CA ILE A 26 7.86 -0.25 18.33
C ILE A 26 6.61 -0.60 19.13
N ASP A 27 6.61 -0.34 20.44
CA ASP A 27 5.49 -0.60 21.35
C ASP A 27 4.26 0.27 21.07
N ASN A 28 4.44 1.38 20.36
CA ASN A 28 3.35 2.26 19.94
C ASN A 28 2.75 1.88 18.56
N ILE A 29 3.20 0.77 17.97
CA ILE A 29 2.79 0.32 16.64
C ILE A 29 2.22 -1.09 16.71
N HIS A 30 0.93 -1.19 16.39
CA HIS A 30 0.31 -2.48 16.12
C HIS A 30 0.64 -2.93 14.69
N PHE A 31 1.42 -4.00 14.55
CA PHE A 31 1.71 -4.61 13.26
C PHE A 31 0.66 -5.63 12.84
N ASP A 32 -0.15 -5.27 11.84
CA ASP A 32 -1.23 -6.12 11.32
C ASP A 32 -0.87 -6.71 9.95
N TYR A 33 -0.28 -7.91 9.95
CA TYR A 33 0.12 -8.64 8.75
C TYR A 33 -0.76 -9.86 8.50
N ASP A 34 -2.06 -9.62 8.32
CA ASP A 34 -3.10 -10.65 8.08
C ASP A 34 -3.01 -11.38 6.73
N ARG A 35 -2.08 -10.97 5.84
CA ARG A 35 -1.85 -11.53 4.49
C ARG A 35 -3.15 -11.80 3.72
N PRO A 36 -4.02 -10.78 3.54
CA PRO A 36 -5.36 -10.98 2.99
C PRO A 36 -5.37 -11.56 1.58
N LEU A 37 -4.30 -11.32 0.81
CA LEU A 37 -4.18 -11.77 -0.58
C LEU A 37 -3.64 -13.20 -0.73
N ALA A 38 -3.30 -13.87 0.37
CA ALA A 38 -3.07 -15.32 0.35
C ALA A 38 -4.39 -16.12 0.24
N ARG A 39 -5.54 -15.44 0.34
CA ARG A 39 -6.89 -16.00 0.32
C ARG A 39 -7.61 -15.63 -0.97
N GLY A 40 -8.58 -16.46 -1.37
CA GLY A 40 -9.50 -16.11 -2.44
C GLY A 40 -10.39 -14.91 -2.09
N ASP A 41 -10.84 -14.20 -3.12
CA ASP A 41 -11.56 -12.93 -3.02
C ASP A 41 -12.78 -12.97 -2.10
N LEU A 42 -13.62 -14.01 -2.20
CA LEU A 42 -14.81 -14.16 -1.37
C LEU A 42 -14.45 -14.27 0.12
N SER A 43 -13.52 -15.17 0.45
CA SER A 43 -13.07 -15.39 1.84
C SER A 43 -12.41 -14.14 2.43
N ARG A 44 -11.57 -13.47 1.62
CA ARG A 44 -10.92 -12.19 1.99
C ARG A 44 -11.96 -11.12 2.32
N ASN A 45 -12.93 -10.92 1.44
CA ASN A 45 -13.93 -9.86 1.57
C ASN A 45 -14.91 -10.14 2.73
N ALA A 46 -15.36 -11.38 2.89
CA ALA A 46 -16.21 -11.79 4.02
C ALA A 46 -15.51 -11.59 5.37
N ARG A 47 -14.23 -11.97 5.47
CA ARG A 47 -13.43 -11.71 6.67
C ARG A 47 -13.28 -10.21 6.93
N CYS A 48 -13.01 -9.41 5.90
CA CYS A 48 -12.91 -7.96 6.06
C CYS A 48 -14.20 -7.35 6.63
N LEU A 49 -15.37 -7.78 6.13
CA LEU A 49 -16.67 -7.37 6.67
C LEU A 49 -16.82 -7.78 8.14
N ALA A 50 -16.55 -9.04 8.48
CA ALA A 50 -16.62 -9.52 9.85
C ALA A 50 -15.68 -8.73 10.78
N SER A 51 -14.43 -8.53 10.37
CA SER A 51 -13.45 -7.77 11.13
C SER A 51 -13.82 -6.29 11.29
N SER A 52 -14.50 -5.69 10.31
CA SER A 52 -14.98 -4.30 10.44
C SER A 52 -15.98 -4.10 11.59
N ILE A 53 -16.56 -5.19 12.10
CA ILE A 53 -17.47 -5.22 13.24
C ILE A 53 -16.74 -5.69 14.52
N THR A 54 -15.93 -6.75 14.41
CA THR A 54 -15.38 -7.46 15.57
C THR A 54 -14.03 -6.94 16.07
N VAL A 55 -13.31 -6.14 15.27
CA VAL A 55 -12.00 -5.61 15.68
C VAL A 55 -12.15 -4.70 16.90
N LYS A 56 -11.49 -5.10 17.99
CA LYS A 56 -11.44 -4.33 19.23
C LYS A 56 -10.56 -3.08 19.06
N PRO A 57 -10.86 -1.99 19.78
CA PRO A 57 -9.94 -0.86 19.88
C PRO A 57 -8.57 -1.32 20.37
N ARG A 58 -7.51 -0.89 19.67
CA ARG A 58 -6.10 -1.07 20.07
C ARG A 58 -5.63 0.00 21.05
N GLU A 59 -4.57 -0.23 21.80
CA GLU A 59 -3.98 0.82 22.67
C GLU A 59 -2.94 1.61 21.89
N GLU A 60 -2.24 0.95 20.98
CA GLU A 60 -1.22 1.49 20.10
C GLU A 60 -1.76 2.67 19.28
N SER A 61 -0.95 3.72 19.17
CA SER A 61 -1.31 4.94 18.44
C SER A 61 -1.34 4.72 16.93
N ILE A 62 -0.53 3.78 16.42
CA ILE A 62 -0.39 3.50 15.00
C ILE A 62 -0.75 2.04 14.73
N ILE A 63 -1.52 1.81 13.68
CA ILE A 63 -1.78 0.50 13.10
C ILE A 63 -1.13 0.48 11.72
N PHE A 64 -0.21 -0.46 11.48
CA PHE A 64 0.57 -0.52 10.25
C PHE A 64 0.66 -1.97 9.76
N GLY A 65 0.43 -2.20 8.47
CA GLY A 65 0.68 -3.51 7.88
C GLY A 65 -0.15 -3.84 6.64
N HIS A 66 -0.13 -5.12 6.27
CA HIS A 66 -0.79 -5.65 5.08
C HIS A 66 -2.19 -6.15 5.43
N PHE A 67 -3.14 -5.23 5.58
CA PHE A 67 -4.54 -5.53 5.85
C PHE A 67 -5.47 -4.78 4.88
N LEU A 68 -6.69 -5.27 4.70
CA LEU A 68 -7.72 -4.51 3.97
C LEU A 68 -8.15 -3.33 4.83
N VAL A 69 -8.16 -2.13 4.26
CA VAL A 69 -8.56 -0.90 4.98
C VAL A 69 -9.93 -1.02 5.66
N GLY A 70 -10.85 -1.79 5.07
CA GLY A 70 -12.18 -2.06 5.62
C GLY A 70 -12.18 -2.67 7.02
N LYS A 71 -11.11 -3.39 7.41
CA LYS A 71 -10.91 -3.97 8.75
C LYS A 71 -11.00 -2.94 9.86
N TYR A 72 -10.55 -1.70 9.60
CA TYR A 72 -10.56 -0.59 10.54
C TYR A 72 -11.56 0.50 10.18
N ALA A 73 -12.51 0.22 9.29
CA ALA A 73 -13.56 1.13 8.86
C ALA A 73 -14.94 0.63 9.34
N ARG A 74 -16.03 1.32 8.95
CA ARG A 74 -17.41 0.88 9.21
C ARG A 74 -18.13 0.65 7.89
N PHE A 75 -18.60 -0.57 7.65
CA PHE A 75 -19.40 -0.87 6.47
C PHE A 75 -20.83 -0.29 6.60
N ASN A 76 -21.34 0.34 5.54
CA ASN A 76 -22.71 0.91 5.52
C ASN A 76 -23.68 0.14 4.59
N GLY A 77 -23.31 -1.05 4.11
CA GLY A 77 -24.06 -1.81 3.11
C GLY A 77 -23.53 -1.62 1.67
N CYS A 78 -22.95 -0.46 1.37
CA CYS A 78 -22.46 -0.11 0.02
C CYS A 78 -20.94 0.08 -0.06
N TYR A 79 -20.34 0.66 0.98
CA TYR A 79 -18.89 0.90 1.04
C TYR A 79 -18.47 1.09 2.51
N PHE A 80 -17.16 1.09 2.74
CA PHE A 80 -16.58 1.37 4.03
C PHE A 80 -16.47 2.87 4.26
N ARG A 81 -17.05 3.34 5.37
CA ARG A 81 -16.88 4.69 5.88
C ARG A 81 -15.76 4.74 6.89
N ARG A 82 -14.89 5.74 6.79
CA ARG A 82 -13.87 6.04 7.80
C ARG A 82 -14.50 6.21 9.17
N ARG A 83 -13.84 5.71 10.22
CA ARG A 83 -14.26 5.95 11.60
C ARG A 83 -13.79 7.34 12.03
N LYS A 84 -14.59 8.03 12.85
CA LYS A 84 -14.21 9.34 13.41
C LYS A 84 -12.94 9.19 14.28
N LYS A 85 -12.13 10.24 14.38
CA LYS A 85 -10.90 10.30 15.19
C LYS A 85 -9.78 9.31 14.80
N ILE A 86 -9.87 8.70 13.62
CA ILE A 86 -8.79 7.93 12.99
C ILE A 86 -8.26 8.73 11.79
N PHE A 87 -6.94 8.79 11.65
CA PHE A 87 -6.23 9.37 10.52
C PHE A 87 -5.78 8.23 9.59
N TYR A 88 -6.35 8.15 8.39
CA TYR A 88 -6.08 7.09 7.42
C TYR A 88 -5.02 7.52 6.42
N VAL A 89 -4.00 6.68 6.28
CA VAL A 89 -2.84 6.91 5.44
C VAL A 89 -2.64 5.71 4.53
N THR A 90 -2.28 5.95 3.28
CA THR A 90 -1.75 4.90 2.40
C THR A 90 -0.71 5.48 1.44
N PHE A 91 0.11 4.60 0.89
CA PHE A 91 1.07 4.93 -0.16
C PHE A 91 0.73 4.09 -1.38
N LEU A 92 0.65 4.74 -2.53
CA LEU A 92 0.45 4.09 -3.82
C LEU A 92 1.75 4.07 -4.61
N ARG A 93 1.74 3.28 -5.67
CA ARG A 93 2.82 3.22 -6.68
C ARG A 93 2.19 2.96 -8.04
N GLU A 94 2.84 3.40 -9.11
CA GLU A 94 2.44 3.09 -10.47
C GLU A 94 2.20 1.56 -10.58
N PRO A 95 1.00 1.11 -11.02
CA PRO A 95 0.60 -0.29 -10.94
C PRO A 95 1.59 -1.28 -11.54
N LEU A 96 2.13 -0.99 -12.72
CA LEU A 96 3.05 -1.90 -13.41
C LEU A 96 4.41 -1.96 -12.70
N GLN A 97 5.00 -0.81 -12.36
CA GLN A 97 6.26 -0.73 -11.62
C GLN A 97 6.16 -1.40 -10.25
N ARG A 98 5.00 -1.30 -9.58
CA ARG A 98 4.73 -2.02 -8.33
C ARG A 98 4.73 -3.53 -8.56
N ALA A 99 4.03 -4.02 -9.58
CA ALA A 99 3.93 -5.44 -9.89
C ALA A 99 5.30 -6.04 -10.26
N ILE A 100 6.10 -5.35 -11.06
CA ILE A 100 7.45 -5.81 -11.42
C ILE A 100 8.37 -5.82 -10.19
N SER A 101 8.31 -4.80 -9.34
CA SER A 101 9.04 -4.78 -8.07
C SER A 101 8.63 -5.93 -7.13
N HIS A 102 7.36 -6.35 -7.21
CA HIS A 102 6.83 -7.49 -6.45
C HIS A 102 7.38 -8.82 -6.98
N PHE A 103 7.38 -9.01 -8.30
CA PHE A 103 7.99 -10.17 -8.93
C PHE A 103 9.44 -10.38 -8.47
N PHE A 104 10.29 -9.36 -8.61
CA PHE A 104 11.69 -9.46 -8.22
C PHE A 104 11.91 -9.58 -6.70
N PHE A 105 10.94 -9.14 -5.89
CA PHE A 105 10.96 -9.40 -4.46
C PHE A 105 10.64 -10.87 -4.15
N TRP A 106 9.63 -11.45 -4.80
CA TRP A 106 9.28 -12.86 -4.62
C TRP A 106 10.35 -13.83 -5.14
N LYS A 107 11.13 -13.46 -6.16
CA LYS A 107 12.29 -14.26 -6.62
C LYS A 107 13.41 -14.37 -5.58
N ARG A 108 13.54 -13.40 -4.66
CA ARG A 108 14.68 -13.30 -3.72
C ARG A 108 14.30 -13.49 -2.25
N THR A 109 13.00 -13.60 -1.95
CA THR A 109 12.52 -13.64 -0.57
C THR A 109 11.52 -14.75 -0.39
N ALA A 110 11.81 -15.63 0.56
CA ALA A 110 10.90 -16.71 0.95
C ALA A 110 9.70 -16.15 1.72
N VAL A 111 8.48 -16.57 1.33
CA VAL A 111 7.24 -16.17 2.01
C VAL A 111 6.49 -17.44 2.41
N GLN A 112 7.00 -18.11 3.46
CA GLN A 112 6.43 -19.37 3.95
C GLN A 112 4.94 -19.24 4.31
N GLY A 113 4.16 -20.27 3.98
CA GLY A 113 2.71 -20.32 4.26
C GLY A 113 1.88 -19.41 3.34
N HIS A 114 2.44 -18.95 2.22
CA HIS A 114 1.73 -18.15 1.22
C HIS A 114 1.53 -18.98 -0.05
N ARG A 115 0.36 -19.61 -0.18
CA ARG A 115 0.01 -20.55 -1.27
C ARG A 115 0.32 -20.04 -2.69
N VAL A 116 0.14 -18.74 -2.94
CA VAL A 116 0.46 -18.15 -4.26
C VAL A 116 1.97 -18.04 -4.48
N TRP A 117 2.73 -17.78 -3.42
CA TRP A 117 4.19 -17.68 -3.50
C TRP A 117 4.82 -19.08 -3.64
N GLU A 118 4.24 -20.08 -2.97
CA GLU A 118 4.63 -21.49 -3.12
C GLU A 118 4.45 -21.94 -4.57
N ARG A 119 3.27 -21.70 -5.18
CA ARG A 119 3.03 -21.99 -6.61
C ARG A 119 3.96 -21.20 -7.53
N PHE A 120 4.12 -19.90 -7.28
CA PHE A 120 5.05 -19.04 -8.03
C PHE A 120 6.47 -19.63 -8.08
N THR A 121 6.93 -20.22 -6.98
CA THR A 121 8.26 -20.81 -6.85
C THR A 121 8.32 -22.20 -7.47
N GLN A 122 7.36 -23.08 -7.14
CA GLN A 122 7.29 -24.46 -7.65
C GLN A 122 7.11 -24.53 -9.15
N GLU A 123 6.25 -23.68 -9.71
CA GLU A 123 5.96 -23.60 -11.15
C GLU A 123 6.93 -22.67 -11.90
N ASN A 124 7.94 -22.11 -11.21
CA ASN A 124 8.95 -21.18 -11.74
C ASN A 124 8.35 -20.10 -12.68
N TRP A 125 7.41 -19.31 -12.16
CA TRP A 125 6.68 -18.33 -12.97
C TRP A 125 7.61 -17.33 -13.68
N SER A 126 7.34 -17.09 -14.97
CA SER A 126 7.91 -15.97 -15.71
C SER A 126 7.32 -14.63 -15.25
N LEU A 127 7.97 -13.53 -15.61
CA LEU A 127 7.45 -12.19 -15.34
C LEU A 127 6.07 -11.99 -15.99
N GLU A 128 5.91 -12.40 -17.25
CA GLU A 128 4.64 -12.33 -17.97
C GLU A 128 3.53 -13.11 -17.24
N ARG A 129 3.80 -14.37 -16.88
CA ARG A 129 2.83 -15.21 -16.14
C ARG A 129 2.41 -14.55 -14.84
N PHE A 130 3.37 -13.96 -14.11
CA PHE A 130 3.12 -13.25 -12.86
C PHE A 130 2.26 -12.00 -13.08
N LEU A 131 2.63 -11.14 -14.03
CA LEU A 131 1.93 -9.88 -14.34
C LEU A 131 0.48 -10.14 -14.78
N LEU A 132 0.26 -11.22 -15.55
CA LEU A 132 -1.04 -11.58 -16.10
C LEU A 132 -1.87 -12.50 -15.20
N SER A 133 -1.37 -12.83 -14.00
CA SER A 133 -2.06 -13.71 -13.04
C SER A 133 -3.27 -13.03 -12.39
N ARG A 134 -4.33 -13.81 -12.12
CA ARG A 134 -5.55 -13.33 -11.45
C ARG A 134 -5.27 -12.88 -10.02
N GLU A 135 -4.32 -13.53 -9.37
CA GLU A 135 -3.89 -13.24 -7.99
C GLU A 135 -3.32 -11.81 -7.87
N HIS A 136 -2.58 -11.35 -8.88
CA HIS A 136 -1.93 -10.04 -8.88
C HIS A 136 -2.69 -8.95 -9.64
N THR A 137 -3.84 -9.29 -10.25
CA THR A 137 -4.72 -8.32 -10.91
C THR A 137 -5.38 -7.38 -9.88
N ASN A 138 -5.44 -6.08 -10.15
CA ASN A 138 -6.08 -5.04 -9.32
C ASN A 138 -5.62 -5.09 -7.85
N PHE A 139 -4.32 -5.27 -7.64
CA PHE A 139 -3.73 -5.59 -6.36
C PHE A 139 -3.90 -4.46 -5.33
N GLN A 140 -3.65 -3.20 -5.73
CA GLN A 140 -3.80 -2.05 -4.84
C GLN A 140 -5.28 -1.83 -4.48
N ALA A 141 -6.17 -1.95 -5.46
CA ALA A 141 -7.61 -1.87 -5.30
C ALA A 141 -8.16 -2.97 -4.38
N LYS A 142 -7.58 -4.18 -4.40
CA LYS A 142 -7.93 -5.26 -3.45
C LYS A 142 -7.63 -4.87 -1.99
N PHE A 143 -6.53 -4.17 -1.71
CA PHE A 143 -6.24 -3.66 -0.35
C PHE A 143 -7.21 -2.54 0.07
N LEU A 144 -7.64 -1.72 -0.90
CA LEU A 144 -8.55 -0.60 -0.68
C LEU A 144 -10.03 -0.96 -0.95
N TRP A 145 -10.35 -2.26 -0.92
CA TRP A 145 -11.64 -2.79 -1.35
C TRP A 145 -12.83 -2.04 -0.70
N ARG A 146 -13.65 -1.43 -1.55
CA ARG A 146 -14.83 -0.63 -1.19
C ARG A 146 -14.55 0.49 -0.18
N PHE A 147 -13.34 1.03 -0.12
CA PHE A 147 -13.02 2.22 0.68
C PHE A 147 -12.68 3.38 -0.26
N PRO A 148 -13.61 4.33 -0.45
CA PRO A 148 -13.40 5.49 -1.30
C PRO A 148 -12.10 6.24 -1.01
N LEU A 149 -11.33 6.50 -2.05
CA LEU A 149 -10.00 7.07 -1.92
C LEU A 149 -10.03 8.47 -1.28
N ASN A 150 -11.12 9.23 -1.46
CA ASN A 150 -11.33 10.55 -0.84
C ASN A 150 -11.47 10.51 0.70
N GLN A 151 -11.64 9.33 1.31
CA GLN A 151 -11.70 9.18 2.76
C GLN A 151 -10.35 9.01 3.44
N PHE A 152 -9.27 8.86 2.67
CA PHE A 152 -7.91 8.92 3.21
C PHE A 152 -7.55 10.36 3.58
N ASP A 153 -7.02 10.54 4.79
CA ASP A 153 -6.54 11.83 5.26
C ASP A 153 -5.18 12.18 4.61
N PHE A 154 -4.38 11.16 4.23
CA PHE A 154 -3.16 11.35 3.45
C PHE A 154 -2.92 10.22 2.43
N ILE A 155 -2.44 10.59 1.25
CA ILE A 155 -1.95 9.63 0.22
C ILE A 155 -0.54 10.03 -0.21
N GLY A 156 0.41 9.13 -0.02
CA GLY A 156 1.76 9.23 -0.56
C GLY A 156 1.92 8.50 -1.88
N LEU A 157 2.95 8.87 -2.65
CA LEU A 157 3.38 8.17 -3.86
C LEU A 157 4.81 7.67 -3.70
N THR A 158 5.05 6.43 -4.12
CA THR A 158 6.38 5.83 -4.03
C THR A 158 7.38 6.53 -4.95
N GLU A 159 6.92 7.02 -6.10
CA GLU A 159 7.74 7.80 -7.05
C GLU A 159 8.21 9.14 -6.45
N TYR A 160 7.47 9.65 -5.47
CA TYR A 160 7.76 10.90 -4.77
C TYR A 160 7.91 10.63 -3.26
N PHE A 161 8.67 9.59 -2.90
CA PHE A 161 8.71 9.10 -1.51
C PHE A 161 9.18 10.17 -0.52
N HIS A 162 10.24 10.91 -0.83
CA HIS A 162 10.76 11.96 0.04
C HIS A 162 9.71 13.05 0.31
N ASP A 163 9.14 13.61 -0.77
CA ASP A 163 8.06 14.60 -0.68
C ASP A 163 6.84 14.05 0.07
N SER A 164 6.51 12.78 -0.15
CA SER A 164 5.40 12.10 0.55
C SER A 164 5.62 12.04 2.05
N VAL A 165 6.83 11.68 2.48
CA VAL A 165 7.17 11.63 3.91
C VAL A 165 7.18 13.02 4.53
N GLU A 166 7.80 13.99 3.84
CA GLU A 166 7.84 15.37 4.32
C GLU A 166 6.42 15.94 4.51
N MET A 167 5.55 15.76 3.51
CA MET A 167 4.16 16.18 3.61
C MET A 167 3.39 15.45 4.70
N LEU A 168 3.60 14.14 4.86
CA LEU A 168 2.97 13.36 5.93
C LEU A 168 3.31 13.92 7.31
N GLY A 169 4.57 14.32 7.51
CA GLY A 169 5.01 14.96 8.74
C GLY A 169 4.38 16.33 9.00
N ARG A 170 4.03 17.08 7.93
CA ARG A 170 3.33 18.37 8.05
C ARG A 170 1.87 18.22 8.48
N VAL A 171 1.20 17.12 8.10
CA VAL A 171 -0.23 16.88 8.42
C VAL A 171 -0.45 16.02 9.66
N SER A 172 0.60 15.36 10.17
CA SER A 172 0.53 14.50 11.35
C SER A 172 1.74 14.73 12.25
N PRO A 173 1.61 15.48 13.36
CA PRO A 173 2.72 15.79 14.26
C PRO A 173 3.47 14.57 14.81
N LEU A 174 2.78 13.46 15.06
CA LEU A 174 3.39 12.18 15.48
C LEU A 174 4.35 11.59 14.43
N LEU A 175 4.19 11.98 13.17
CA LEU A 175 4.99 11.52 12.03
C LEU A 175 5.88 12.64 11.49
N SER A 176 6.10 13.71 12.26
CA SER A 176 6.99 14.80 11.86
C SER A 176 8.46 14.42 12.03
N GLY A 177 9.30 14.83 11.07
CA GLY A 177 10.75 14.58 11.10
C GLY A 177 11.10 13.10 11.17
N LEU A 178 10.45 12.26 10.35
CA LEU A 178 10.80 10.84 10.25
C LEU A 178 12.26 10.68 9.76
N PRO A 179 13.10 9.85 10.41
CA PRO A 179 14.49 9.64 10.03
C PRO A 179 14.56 8.72 8.81
N ILE A 180 14.29 9.27 7.62
CA ILE A 180 14.42 8.54 6.37
C ILE A 180 15.91 8.37 6.05
N LYS A 181 16.38 7.13 6.08
CA LYS A 181 17.70 6.80 5.53
C LYS A 181 17.65 6.94 4.02
N THR A 182 18.46 7.82 3.47
CA THR A 182 18.85 7.83 2.05
C THR A 182 19.81 6.65 1.81
N GLU A 183 19.33 5.42 1.97
CA GLU A 183 20.11 4.28 1.50
C GLU A 183 20.00 4.21 -0.01
N ASN A 184 21.16 4.30 -0.68
CA ASN A 184 21.36 4.01 -2.09
C ASN A 184 20.79 2.62 -2.38
N GLY A 185 19.52 2.57 -2.76
CA GLY A 185 18.85 1.34 -3.15
C GLY A 185 19.70 0.66 -4.21
N ASN A 186 20.08 -0.58 -3.94
CA ASN A 186 20.62 -1.57 -4.88
C ASN A 186 20.32 -1.14 -6.33
N PRO A 187 21.27 -0.98 -7.25
CA PRO A 187 21.01 -0.34 -8.56
C PRO A 187 19.90 -1.00 -9.40
N LYS A 188 19.49 -2.24 -9.08
CA LYS A 188 18.31 -2.93 -9.65
C LYS A 188 16.96 -2.72 -8.89
N ASN A 189 16.98 -2.08 -7.73
CA ASN A 189 15.86 -1.83 -6.81
C ASN A 189 15.75 -0.34 -6.41
N SER A 190 16.36 0.58 -7.16
CA SER A 190 16.20 2.01 -6.87
C SER A 190 14.72 2.36 -6.84
N ILE A 191 14.32 3.08 -5.80
CA ILE A 191 13.00 3.67 -5.66
C ILE A 191 12.85 4.60 -6.87
N GLY A 192 12.11 4.16 -7.89
CA GLY A 192 11.99 4.88 -9.17
C GLY A 192 12.65 4.23 -10.40
N ALA A 193 13.28 3.05 -10.31
CA ALA A 193 13.68 2.31 -11.51
C ALA A 193 12.44 1.95 -12.34
N SER A 194 12.37 2.50 -13.56
CA SER A 194 11.39 2.09 -14.57
C SER A 194 11.88 0.81 -15.23
N TYR A 195 11.20 -0.31 -14.97
CA TYR A 195 11.46 -1.53 -15.71
C TYR A 195 10.87 -1.41 -17.12
N SER A 196 11.69 -1.50 -18.15
CA SER A 196 11.20 -1.61 -19.54
C SER A 196 10.71 -3.03 -19.79
N ILE A 197 9.48 -3.14 -20.29
CA ILE A 197 8.89 -4.41 -20.74
C ILE A 197 8.27 -4.21 -22.12
N ASP A 198 7.98 -5.32 -22.78
CA ASP A 198 7.27 -5.34 -24.06
C ASP A 198 5.95 -4.52 -24.00
N SER A 199 5.71 -3.72 -25.04
CA SER A 199 4.58 -2.79 -25.10
C SER A 199 3.21 -3.48 -25.16
N CYS A 200 3.13 -4.66 -25.79
CA CYS A 200 1.91 -5.45 -25.84
C CYS A 200 1.61 -6.03 -24.45
N LEU A 201 2.63 -6.55 -23.76
CA LEU A 201 2.50 -7.03 -22.38
C LEU A 201 2.09 -5.90 -21.41
N ALA A 202 2.69 -4.71 -21.54
CA ALA A 202 2.32 -3.54 -20.74
C ALA A 202 0.85 -3.13 -20.95
N SER A 203 0.41 -3.12 -22.21
CA SER A 203 -0.98 -2.77 -22.58
C SER A 203 -1.98 -3.80 -22.05
N GLU A 204 -1.68 -5.10 -22.17
CA GLU A 204 -2.52 -6.16 -21.64
C GLU A 204 -2.56 -6.14 -20.10
N PHE A 205 -1.42 -5.87 -19.44
CA PHE A 205 -1.39 -5.65 -18.00
C PHE A 205 -2.29 -4.48 -17.60
N MET A 206 -2.18 -3.34 -18.29
CA MET A 206 -3.00 -2.17 -18.02
C MET A 206 -4.49 -2.48 -18.16
N ARG A 207 -4.89 -3.17 -19.24
CA ARG A 207 -6.28 -3.57 -19.48
C ARG A 207 -6.84 -4.46 -18.37
N ARG A 208 -6.05 -5.42 -17.86
CA ARG A 208 -6.49 -6.28 -16.74
C ARG A 208 -6.55 -5.53 -15.40
N ASN A 209 -5.74 -4.49 -15.24
CA ASN A 209 -5.55 -3.77 -13.98
C ASN A 209 -6.26 -2.40 -13.97
N GLU A 210 -7.37 -2.25 -14.69
CA GLU A 210 -8.10 -0.97 -14.84
C GLU A 210 -8.39 -0.29 -13.49
N LEU A 211 -8.80 -1.06 -12.47
CA LEU A 211 -9.15 -0.51 -11.16
C LEU A 211 -7.91 0.03 -10.43
N ASP A 212 -6.75 -0.61 -10.59
CA ASP A 212 -5.49 -0.12 -10.02
C ASP A 212 -5.03 1.17 -10.72
N TYR A 213 -5.19 1.27 -12.04
CA TYR A 213 -4.85 2.48 -12.80
C TYR A 213 -5.79 3.64 -12.47
N ASP A 214 -7.10 3.41 -12.40
CA ASP A 214 -8.07 4.42 -11.98
C ASP A 214 -7.80 4.91 -10.56
N LEU A 215 -7.53 3.97 -9.64
CA LEU A 215 -7.16 4.28 -8.27
C LEU A 215 -5.87 5.10 -8.21
N TYR A 216 -4.84 4.69 -8.95
CA TYR A 216 -3.55 5.39 -8.99
C TYR A 216 -3.71 6.80 -9.55
N ASN A 217 -4.43 6.98 -10.66
CA ASN A 217 -4.68 8.27 -11.27
C ASN A 217 -5.44 9.23 -10.33
N GLN A 218 -6.43 8.73 -9.59
CA GLN A 218 -7.09 9.51 -8.54
C GLN A 218 -6.12 9.87 -7.40
N GLY A 219 -5.26 8.93 -7.01
CA GLY A 219 -4.21 9.14 -6.03
C GLY A 219 -3.21 10.22 -6.44
N VAL A 220 -2.76 10.21 -7.70
CA VAL A 220 -1.88 11.23 -8.28
C VAL A 220 -2.53 12.62 -8.23
N LYS A 221 -3.79 12.74 -8.66
CA LYS A 221 -4.52 14.02 -8.57
C LYS A 221 -4.58 14.55 -7.14
N ARG A 222 -4.91 13.70 -6.16
CA ARG A 222 -4.91 14.08 -4.74
C ARG A 222 -3.51 14.44 -4.25
N PHE A 223 -2.50 13.67 -4.63
CA PHE A 223 -1.11 13.92 -4.27
C PHE A 223 -0.63 15.29 -4.74
N LEU A 224 -0.90 15.66 -5.99
CA LEU A 224 -0.51 16.97 -6.53
C LEU A 224 -1.20 18.13 -5.80
N ILE A 225 -2.47 17.98 -5.44
CA ILE A 225 -3.20 18.97 -4.63
C ILE A 225 -2.57 19.11 -3.23
N GLN A 226 -2.27 17.98 -2.57
CA GLN A 226 -1.58 17.98 -1.26
C GLN A 226 -0.21 18.66 -1.38
N LYS A 227 0.57 18.32 -2.42
CA LYS A 227 1.91 18.87 -2.68
C LYS A 227 1.89 20.36 -2.89
N HIS A 228 0.95 20.85 -3.69
CA HIS A 228 0.78 22.28 -3.89
C HIS A 228 0.46 23.00 -2.56
N LYS A 229 -0.51 22.49 -1.79
CA LYS A 229 -0.91 23.11 -0.51
C LYS A 229 0.19 23.06 0.54
N LEU A 230 0.88 21.93 0.65
CA LEU A 230 1.79 21.68 1.75
C LEU A 230 3.21 22.17 1.45
N LEU A 231 3.73 22.01 0.23
CA LEU A 231 5.13 22.33 -0.09
C LEU A 231 5.31 23.65 -0.84
N LYS A 232 4.35 24.10 -1.66
CA LYS A 232 4.46 25.38 -2.40
C LYS A 232 4.08 26.62 -1.57
N ALA A 233 3.38 26.48 -0.44
CA ALA A 233 3.07 27.58 0.48
C ALA A 233 4.31 28.15 1.23
N LYS A 234 5.52 27.89 0.72
CA LYS A 234 6.82 28.40 1.21
C LYS A 234 7.45 29.44 0.28
N GLY A 235 6.73 29.90 -0.74
CA GLY A 235 7.16 30.96 -1.66
C GLY A 235 6.40 32.25 -1.39
#